data_AF-A0A0G2AAI6-F1
#
_entry.id   AF-A0A0G2AAI6-F1
#
_cell.length_a   1.000
_cell.length_b   1.000
_cell.length_c   1.000
_cell.angle_alpha   90.00
_cell.angle_beta   90.00
_cell.angle_gamma   90.00
#
_symmetry.space_group_name_H-M   'P 1'
#
loop_
_entity.id
_entity.type
_entity.pdbx_description
1 polymer ?
#
loop_
_entity_poly.entity_id
_entity_poly.type
_entity_poly.pdbx_seq_one_letter_code
_entity_poly.pdbx_strand_id
1 'polypeptide(L)'
;MPAPQQIIKILAASFGVALAVIAVLMYFLLKGPLPAPAIGERTPPTDVPHYDSTVDKSIGGVVISVVDNQLTVGSGVQGSATINTTIRIDRNTILLRQTTKKDPAVYKKEMDAFLAKIDRLPQSSIVYIAPSMYVEENISLTDIKVGETVGVYAQPISGSQDMLATSVEVLLPPWK
;
A
#
# COMPACT_ATOMS: atom_id res chain seq x y z
N MET A 1 -44.27 -14.90 35.83
CA MET A 1 -43.98 -16.25 35.30
C MET A 1 -44.12 -16.20 33.78
N PRO A 2 -43.02 -16.26 33.00
CA PRO A 2 -43.12 -16.24 31.54
C PRO A 2 -43.55 -17.61 31.00
N ALA A 3 -44.35 -17.60 29.93
CA ALA A 3 -45.05 -18.76 29.38
C ALA A 3 -44.09 -19.82 28.77
N PRO A 4 -44.44 -21.12 28.84
CA PRO A 4 -43.58 -22.24 28.43
C PRO A 4 -43.20 -22.29 26.94
N GLN A 5 -43.80 -21.46 26.08
CA GLN A 5 -43.51 -21.43 24.64
C GLN A 5 -42.22 -20.67 24.26
N GLN A 6 -41.69 -19.79 25.12
CA GLN A 6 -40.43 -19.07 24.82
C GLN A 6 -39.18 -19.93 25.06
N ILE A 7 -39.23 -20.91 25.96
CA ILE A 7 -38.08 -21.75 26.30
C ILE A 7 -37.77 -22.74 25.17
N ILE A 8 -38.79 -23.26 24.47
CA ILE A 8 -38.64 -24.24 23.39
C ILE A 8 -37.96 -23.62 22.14
N LYS A 9 -38.21 -22.34 21.84
CA LYS A 9 -37.58 -21.65 20.70
C LYS A 9 -36.09 -21.37 20.92
N ILE A 10 -35.68 -21.10 22.17
CA ILE A 10 -34.26 -20.86 22.51
C ILE A 10 -33.46 -22.17 22.45
N LEU A 11 -34.07 -23.30 22.84
CA LEU A 11 -33.43 -24.61 22.80
C LEU A 11 -33.26 -25.17 21.37
N ALA A 12 -34.18 -24.87 20.45
CA ALA A 12 -34.07 -25.27 19.05
C ALA A 12 -33.03 -24.45 18.26
N ALA A 13 -32.86 -23.17 18.60
CA ALA A 13 -31.90 -22.29 17.93
C ALA A 13 -30.44 -22.59 18.32
N SER A 14 -30.18 -23.01 19.57
CA SER A 14 -28.84 -23.35 20.05
C SER A 14 -28.32 -24.69 19.52
N PHE A 15 -29.21 -25.67 19.30
CA PHE A 15 -28.84 -26.95 18.68
C PHE A 15 -28.47 -26.82 17.20
N GLY A 16 -29.17 -25.97 16.43
CA GLY A 16 -28.87 -25.74 15.01
C GLY A 16 -27.51 -25.07 14.78
N VAL A 17 -27.16 -24.09 15.62
CA VAL A 17 -25.87 -23.39 15.55
C VAL A 17 -24.72 -24.31 15.97
N ALA A 18 -24.91 -25.13 17.01
CA ALA A 18 -23.91 -26.10 17.43
C ALA A 18 -23.61 -27.15 16.35
N LEU A 19 -24.64 -27.66 15.67
CA LEU A 19 -24.48 -28.59 14.54
C LEU A 19 -23.77 -27.94 13.34
N ALA A 20 -24.08 -26.69 13.01
CA ALA A 20 -23.41 -25.97 11.92
C ALA A 20 -21.92 -25.72 12.22
N VAL A 21 -21.57 -25.35 13.45
CA VAL A 21 -20.17 -25.17 13.88
C VAL A 21 -19.41 -26.49 13.84
N ILE A 22 -20.01 -27.59 14.30
CA ILE A 22 -19.41 -28.93 14.24
C ILE A 22 -19.22 -29.38 12.79
N ALA A 23 -20.18 -29.12 11.89
CA ALA A 23 -20.05 -29.45 10.47
C ALA A 23 -18.93 -28.66 9.78
N VAL A 24 -18.77 -27.36 10.11
CA VAL A 24 -17.67 -26.53 9.60
C VAL A 24 -16.32 -27.01 10.16
N LEU A 25 -16.23 -27.32 11.45
CA LEU A 25 -15.02 -27.88 12.06
C LEU A 25 -14.66 -29.25 11.47
N MET A 26 -15.65 -30.14 11.29
CA MET A 26 -15.43 -31.42 10.61
C MET A 26 -15.04 -31.24 9.15
N TYR A 27 -15.59 -30.26 8.44
CA TYR A 27 -15.15 -29.92 7.07
C TYR A 27 -13.67 -29.52 7.03
N PHE A 28 -13.19 -28.74 8.00
CA PHE A 28 -11.78 -28.38 8.12
C PHE A 28 -10.89 -29.54 8.58
N LEU A 29 -11.40 -30.44 9.44
CA LEU A 29 -10.68 -31.64 9.90
C LEU A 29 -10.57 -32.74 8.84
N LEU A 30 -11.60 -32.93 8.00
CA LEU A 30 -11.64 -33.95 6.95
C LEU A 30 -10.94 -33.53 5.65
N LYS A 31 -10.89 -32.24 5.31
CA LYS A 31 -10.30 -31.76 4.05
C LYS A 31 -8.87 -31.25 4.18
N GLY A 32 -8.28 -31.30 5.37
CA GLY A 32 -6.98 -30.70 5.65
C GLY A 32 -7.03 -29.17 5.59
N PRO A 33 -5.98 -28.48 6.06
CA PRO A 33 -5.87 -27.04 5.88
C PRO A 33 -5.99 -26.73 4.39
N LEU A 34 -6.85 -25.76 4.05
CA LEU A 34 -6.89 -25.19 2.71
C LEU A 34 -5.43 -24.89 2.34
N PRO A 35 -4.94 -25.35 1.16
CA PRO A 35 -3.62 -24.96 0.74
C PRO A 35 -3.59 -23.44 0.80
N ALA A 36 -2.66 -22.89 1.59
CA ALA A 36 -2.35 -21.48 1.52
C ALA A 36 -2.27 -21.13 0.03
N PRO A 37 -2.93 -20.06 -0.44
CA PRO A 37 -2.83 -19.70 -1.85
C PRO A 37 -1.34 -19.72 -2.15
N ALA A 38 -0.94 -20.63 -3.04
CA ALA A 38 0.45 -20.74 -3.42
C ALA A 38 0.85 -19.32 -3.77
N ILE A 39 1.79 -18.77 -3.01
CA ILE A 39 2.47 -17.55 -3.41
C ILE A 39 3.19 -18.04 -4.66
N GLY A 40 2.49 -17.95 -5.80
CA GLY A 40 3.10 -18.22 -7.08
C GLY A 40 4.36 -17.39 -7.05
N GLU A 41 5.50 -18.02 -7.28
CA GLU A 41 6.74 -17.31 -7.50
C GLU A 41 6.43 -16.26 -8.57
N ARG A 42 6.16 -15.03 -8.12
CA ARG A 42 6.11 -13.90 -9.01
C ARG A 42 7.54 -13.80 -9.45
N THR A 43 7.77 -14.10 -10.73
CA THR A 43 8.96 -13.63 -11.43
C THR A 43 9.14 -12.17 -11.00
N PRO A 44 10.29 -11.78 -10.43
CA PRO A 44 10.52 -10.38 -10.08
C PRO A 44 10.20 -9.56 -11.33
N PRO A 45 9.46 -8.45 -11.25
CA PRO A 45 9.18 -7.65 -12.43
C PRO A 45 10.51 -7.35 -13.13
N THR A 46 10.66 -7.82 -14.36
CA THR A 46 11.76 -7.39 -15.24
C THR A 46 11.61 -5.91 -15.63
N ASP A 47 10.47 -5.33 -15.27
CA ASP A 47 10.06 -3.97 -15.59
C ASP A 47 10.73 -2.97 -14.66
N VAL A 48 11.40 -2.01 -15.28
CA VAL A 48 11.79 -0.77 -14.61
C VAL A 48 10.52 -0.21 -13.93
N PRO A 49 10.56 0.14 -12.63
CA PRO A 49 9.40 0.71 -11.95
C PRO A 49 8.87 1.90 -12.73
N HIS A 50 7.56 1.98 -12.91
CA HIS A 50 6.93 3.01 -13.71
C HIS A 50 5.54 3.33 -13.21
N TYR A 51 5.03 4.50 -13.60
CA TYR A 51 3.66 4.92 -13.38
C TYR A 51 3.07 5.46 -14.68
N ASP A 52 1.75 5.41 -14.82
CA ASP A 52 1.05 6.01 -15.95
C ASP A 52 0.80 7.48 -15.63
N SER A 53 1.55 8.38 -16.26
CA SER A 53 1.43 9.82 -16.00
C SER A 53 0.07 10.42 -16.37
N THR A 54 -0.79 9.67 -17.07
CA THR A 54 -2.16 10.10 -17.39
C THR A 54 -3.16 9.76 -16.29
N VAL A 55 -2.82 8.85 -15.38
CA VAL A 55 -3.72 8.33 -14.33
C VAL A 55 -3.15 8.58 -12.94
N ASP A 56 -1.84 8.36 -12.76
CA ASP A 56 -1.14 8.54 -11.51
C ASP A 56 -0.87 10.03 -11.24
N LYS A 57 -1.24 10.48 -10.05
CA LYS A 57 -0.88 11.79 -9.53
C LYS A 57 0.30 11.67 -8.60
N SER A 58 1.28 12.56 -8.77
CA SER A 58 2.36 12.75 -7.81
C SER A 58 1.90 13.76 -6.75
N ILE A 59 1.96 13.34 -5.49
CA ILE A 59 1.57 14.13 -4.31
C ILE A 59 2.79 14.20 -3.40
N GLY A 60 3.30 15.42 -3.16
CA GLY A 60 4.37 15.66 -2.20
C GLY A 60 3.86 16.49 -1.03
N GLY A 61 4.29 16.16 0.19
CA GLY A 61 3.90 16.95 1.35
C GLY A 61 4.33 16.36 2.68
N VAL A 62 3.72 16.89 3.75
CA VAL A 62 3.96 16.45 5.13
C VAL A 62 2.82 15.56 5.58
N VAL A 63 3.13 14.46 6.25
CA VAL A 63 2.14 13.56 6.84
C VAL A 63 1.43 14.28 8.00
N ILE A 64 0.10 14.41 7.90
CA ILE A 64 -0.75 15.04 8.92
C ILE A 64 -1.40 13.98 9.80
N SER A 65 -1.79 12.85 9.22
CA SER A 65 -2.36 11.73 9.96
C SER A 65 -2.08 10.39 9.27
N VAL A 66 -1.97 9.35 10.09
CA VAL A 66 -1.92 7.95 9.68
C VAL A 66 -2.98 7.24 10.50
N VAL A 67 -4.03 6.75 9.83
CA VAL A 67 -5.17 6.10 10.47
C VAL A 67 -5.58 4.95 9.56
N ASP A 68 -5.69 3.73 10.10
CA ASP A 68 -6.26 2.54 9.45
C ASP A 68 -6.24 2.52 7.92
N ASN A 69 -5.19 1.96 7.33
CA ASN A 69 -5.03 1.85 5.87
C ASN A 69 -5.16 3.20 5.12
N GLN A 70 -4.99 4.33 5.79
CA GLN A 70 -5.06 5.66 5.20
C GLN A 70 -3.92 6.54 5.69
N LEU A 71 -3.45 7.38 4.78
CA LEU A 71 -2.44 8.40 4.97
C LEU A 71 -3.03 9.73 4.52
N THR A 72 -2.99 10.75 5.37
CA THR A 72 -3.36 12.11 4.95
C THR A 72 -2.11 12.96 4.81
N VAL A 73 -1.90 13.48 3.61
CA VAL A 73 -0.75 14.32 3.27
C VAL A 73 -1.24 15.75 3.06
N GLY A 74 -0.61 16.69 3.76
CA GLY A 74 -0.78 18.11 3.51
C GLY A 74 0.22 18.58 2.47
N SER A 75 -0.27 19.03 1.32
CA SER A 75 0.54 19.71 0.32
C SER A 75 0.21 21.20 0.32
N GLY A 76 1.22 22.04 0.44
CA GLY A 76 1.07 23.49 0.45
C GLY A 76 2.41 24.16 0.16
N VAL A 77 2.37 25.21 -0.66
CA VAL A 77 3.48 26.16 -0.75
C VAL A 77 3.42 27.01 0.52
N GLN A 78 4.56 27.27 1.16
CA GLN A 78 4.62 28.10 2.37
C GLN A 78 3.89 29.44 2.11
N GLY A 79 2.75 29.68 2.78
CA GLY A 79 1.90 30.87 2.58
C GLY A 79 0.61 30.66 1.76
N SER A 80 0.32 29.45 1.28
CA SER A 80 -0.96 29.05 0.65
C SER A 80 -1.83 28.25 1.61
N ALA A 81 -3.14 28.16 1.33
CA ALA A 81 -4.01 27.18 1.98
C ALA A 81 -3.45 25.76 1.75
N THR A 82 -3.26 25.02 2.83
CA THR A 82 -2.84 23.61 2.79
C THR A 82 -3.96 22.78 2.18
N ILE A 83 -3.66 22.05 1.11
CA ILE A 83 -4.58 21.06 0.53
C ILE A 83 -4.28 19.73 1.22
N ASN A 84 -5.26 19.21 1.95
CA ASN A 84 -5.16 17.90 2.56
C ASN A 84 -5.67 16.85 1.57
N THR A 85 -4.84 15.87 1.26
CA THR A 85 -5.22 14.74 0.41
C THR A 85 -5.20 13.46 1.23
N THR A 86 -6.34 12.79 1.30
CA THR A 86 -6.45 11.46 1.94
C THR A 86 -6.17 10.38 0.91
N ILE A 87 -5.25 9.49 1.27
CA ILE A 87 -4.69 8.47 0.39
C ILE A 87 -4.89 7.12 1.07
N ARG A 88 -5.61 6.23 0.40
CA ARG A 88 -5.82 4.86 0.84
C ARG A 88 -4.60 4.02 0.49
N ILE A 89 -4.18 3.21 1.45
CA ILE A 89 -3.05 2.29 1.38
C ILE A 89 -3.64 0.88 1.41
N ASP A 90 -3.25 0.04 0.47
CA ASP A 90 -3.63 -1.36 0.46
C ASP A 90 -2.40 -2.27 0.51
N ARG A 91 -2.62 -3.58 0.43
CA ARG A 91 -1.55 -4.59 0.47
C ARG A 91 -0.62 -4.56 -0.75
N ASN A 92 -1.01 -3.88 -1.83
CA ASN A 92 -0.24 -3.76 -3.06
C ASN A 92 0.55 -2.45 -3.11
N THR A 93 0.24 -1.49 -2.25
CA THR A 93 1.01 -0.25 -2.12
C THR A 93 2.45 -0.56 -1.69
N ILE A 94 3.41 -0.04 -2.44
CA ILE A 94 4.82 -0.11 -2.09
C ILE A 94 5.14 0.99 -1.07
N LEU A 95 5.72 0.64 0.07
CA LEU A 95 6.06 1.60 1.13
C LEU A 95 7.57 1.58 1.37
N LEU A 96 8.23 2.71 1.12
CA LEU A 96 9.67 2.85 1.19
C LEU A 96 10.09 3.99 2.12
N ARG A 97 11.28 3.89 2.69
CA ARG A 97 11.94 4.95 3.45
C ARG A 97 13.34 5.18 2.92
N GLN A 98 13.65 6.43 2.61
CA GLN A 98 15.02 6.86 2.34
C GLN A 98 15.81 6.94 3.65
N THR A 99 17.02 6.37 3.68
CA THR A 99 17.85 6.33 4.90
C THR A 99 19.17 7.07 4.78
N THR A 100 20.03 6.69 3.84
CA THR A 100 21.34 7.31 3.65
C THR A 100 21.60 7.55 2.18
N LYS A 101 22.43 8.54 1.85
CA LYS A 101 22.81 8.77 0.45
C LYS A 101 23.69 7.62 -0.04
N LYS A 102 23.37 7.08 -1.21
CA LYS A 102 24.18 6.03 -1.84
C LYS A 102 25.57 6.56 -2.17
N ASP A 103 26.53 5.65 -2.24
CA ASP A 103 27.83 5.94 -2.83
C ASP A 103 27.64 6.46 -4.28
N PRO A 104 28.29 7.57 -4.67
CA PRO A 104 28.10 8.16 -5.99
C PRO A 104 28.42 7.21 -7.17
N ALA A 105 29.40 6.32 -7.02
CA ALA A 105 29.74 5.37 -8.08
C ALA A 105 28.68 4.25 -8.18
N VAL A 106 28.11 3.82 -7.05
CA VAL A 106 26.96 2.90 -7.03
C VAL A 106 25.75 3.55 -7.72
N TYR A 107 25.38 4.76 -7.33
CA TYR A 107 24.26 5.49 -7.94
C TYR A 107 24.47 5.69 -9.45
N LYS A 108 25.68 6.10 -9.86
CA LYS A 108 26.00 6.27 -11.27
C LYS A 108 25.82 4.96 -12.05
N LYS A 109 26.29 3.84 -11.51
CA LYS A 109 26.15 2.53 -12.15
C LYS A 109 24.68 2.12 -12.30
N GLU A 110 23.87 2.35 -11.27
CA GLU A 110 22.42 2.09 -11.32
C GLU A 110 21.72 2.98 -12.34
N MET A 111 22.07 4.27 -12.39
CA MET A 111 21.53 5.23 -13.35
C MET A 111 21.93 4.88 -14.78
N ASP A 112 23.20 4.56 -15.05
CA ASP A 112 23.66 4.14 -16.38
C ASP A 112 22.91 2.88 -16.85
N ALA A 113 22.67 1.92 -15.94
CA ALA A 113 21.89 0.73 -16.23
C ALA A 113 20.40 1.02 -16.47
N PHE A 114 19.83 1.97 -15.73
CA PHE A 114 18.45 2.46 -15.95
C PHE A 114 18.32 3.14 -17.32
N LEU A 115 19.20 4.07 -17.64
CA LEU A 115 19.23 4.79 -18.92
C LEU A 115 19.35 3.82 -20.11
N ALA A 116 20.27 2.85 -20.02
CA ALA A 116 20.43 1.84 -21.06
C ALA A 116 19.20 0.93 -21.25
N LYS A 117 18.37 0.77 -20.21
CA LYS A 117 17.11 0.02 -20.30
C LYS A 117 16.00 0.87 -20.93
N ILE A 118 15.81 2.11 -20.49
CA ILE A 118 14.73 2.97 -21.01
C ILE A 118 14.91 3.33 -22.48
N ASP A 119 16.16 3.44 -22.98
CA ASP A 119 16.46 3.70 -24.40
C ASP A 119 15.88 2.61 -25.33
N ARG A 120 15.59 1.43 -24.79
CA ARG A 120 15.06 0.28 -25.54
C ARG A 120 13.56 0.08 -25.36
N LEU A 121 12.92 0.91 -24.54
CA LEU A 121 11.49 0.80 -24.22
C LEU A 121 10.67 1.73 -25.12
N PRO A 122 9.42 1.35 -25.45
CA PRO A 122 8.56 2.18 -26.27
C PRO A 122 8.22 3.49 -25.54
N GLN A 123 8.38 4.61 -26.24
CA GLN A 123 7.92 5.90 -25.72
C GLN A 123 6.39 5.90 -25.69
N SER A 124 5.83 5.81 -24.49
CA SER A 124 4.41 5.76 -24.19
C SER A 124 4.08 6.77 -23.07
N SER A 125 2.83 6.84 -22.62
CA SER A 125 2.43 7.62 -21.43
C SER A 125 3.06 7.14 -20.12
N ILE A 126 3.82 6.04 -20.18
CA ILE A 126 4.52 5.43 -19.06
C ILE A 126 5.73 6.28 -18.70
N VAL A 127 5.79 6.73 -17.44
CA VAL A 127 6.95 7.39 -16.87
C VAL A 127 7.73 6.37 -16.05
N TYR A 128 8.96 6.09 -16.48
CA TYR A 128 9.88 5.24 -15.76
C TYR A 128 10.50 5.99 -14.57
N ILE A 129 10.48 5.35 -13.41
CA ILE A 129 11.00 5.88 -12.15
C ILE A 129 12.50 5.60 -12.12
N ALA A 130 13.29 6.67 -12.14
CA ALA A 130 14.73 6.59 -12.02
C ALA A 130 15.13 5.99 -10.65
N PRO A 131 16.28 5.31 -10.55
CA PRO A 131 16.77 4.82 -9.28
C PRO A 131 16.96 5.98 -8.29
N SER A 132 16.62 5.76 -7.02
CA SER A 132 16.81 6.75 -5.97
C SER A 132 18.30 6.97 -5.68
N MET A 133 18.65 8.22 -5.36
CA MET A 133 19.99 8.59 -4.89
C MET A 133 20.24 8.20 -3.42
N TYR A 134 19.20 7.72 -2.74
CA TYR A 134 19.25 7.26 -1.37
C TYR A 134 19.03 5.75 -1.31
N VAL A 135 19.54 5.13 -0.25
CA VAL A 135 19.20 3.75 0.12
C VAL A 135 17.74 3.76 0.57
N GLU A 136 16.96 2.85 -0.01
CA GLU A 136 15.53 2.68 0.28
C GLU A 136 15.31 1.38 1.03
N GLU A 137 14.53 1.45 2.10
CA GLU A 137 14.15 0.29 2.90
C GLU A 137 12.63 0.08 2.83
N ASN A 138 12.19 -1.17 2.71
CA ASN A 138 10.77 -1.50 2.80
C ASN A 138 10.28 -1.26 4.22
N ILE A 139 9.18 -0.53 4.35
CA ILE A 139 8.55 -0.23 5.63
C ILE A 139 7.09 -0.66 5.64
N SER A 140 6.46 -0.60 6.80
CA SER A 140 5.02 -0.73 6.96
C SER A 140 4.36 0.64 7.16
N LEU A 141 3.04 0.71 6.99
CA LEU A 141 2.29 1.95 7.24
C LEU A 141 2.46 2.44 8.68
N THR A 142 2.62 1.53 9.64
CA THR A 142 2.83 1.85 11.05
C THR A 142 4.18 2.50 11.35
N ASP A 143 5.14 2.39 10.42
CA ASP A 143 6.46 3.03 10.56
C ASP A 143 6.47 4.49 10.10
N ILE A 144 5.41 4.94 9.42
CA ILE A 144 5.25 6.33 8.95
C ILE A 144 4.69 7.18 10.08
N LYS A 145 5.31 8.32 10.34
CA LYS A 145 4.96 9.21 11.46
C LYS A 145 4.43 10.54 10.97
N VAL A 146 3.53 11.13 11.77
CA VAL A 146 3.06 12.51 11.57
C VAL A 146 4.27 13.46 11.62
N GLY A 147 4.30 14.41 10.69
CA GLY A 147 5.40 15.36 10.50
C GLY A 147 6.50 14.89 9.55
N GLU A 148 6.50 13.63 9.12
CA GLU A 148 7.45 13.18 8.10
C GLU A 148 7.09 13.73 6.72
N THR A 149 8.10 13.97 5.89
CA THR A 149 7.88 14.38 4.49
C THR A 149 7.77 13.13 3.63
N VAL A 150 6.76 13.09 2.76
CA VAL A 150 6.51 11.96 1.87
C VAL A 150 6.31 12.41 0.43
N GLY A 151 6.78 11.59 -0.50
CA GLY A 151 6.35 11.57 -1.88
C GLY A 151 5.39 10.40 -2.09
N VAL A 152 4.28 10.62 -2.77
CA VAL A 152 3.26 9.61 -3.02
C VAL A 152 2.89 9.59 -4.48
N TYR A 153 2.85 8.41 -5.08
CA TYR A 153 2.23 8.17 -6.37
C TYR A 153 0.91 7.45 -6.14
N ALA A 154 -0.19 8.07 -6.58
CA ALA A 154 -1.52 7.54 -6.31
C ALA A 154 -2.48 7.74 -7.48
N GLN A 155 -3.45 6.82 -7.60
CA GLN A 155 -4.49 6.84 -8.62
C GLN A 155 -5.83 7.28 -8.03
N PRO A 156 -6.65 8.04 -8.76
CA PRO A 156 -8.00 8.36 -8.32
C PRO A 156 -8.85 7.09 -8.23
N ILE A 157 -9.59 6.95 -7.14
CA ILE A 157 -10.56 5.85 -7.01
C ILE A 157 -11.86 6.28 -7.68
N SER A 158 -12.32 5.52 -8.69
CA SER A 158 -13.55 5.83 -9.41
C SER A 158 -14.75 5.98 -8.47
N GLY A 159 -15.41 7.14 -8.54
CA GLY A 159 -16.57 7.46 -7.71
C GLY A 159 -16.24 7.91 -6.27
N SER A 160 -14.97 8.15 -5.94
CA SER A 160 -14.54 8.70 -4.65
C SER A 160 -13.71 9.98 -4.84
N GLN A 161 -13.60 10.79 -3.78
CA GLN A 161 -12.60 11.87 -3.67
C GLN A 161 -11.24 11.33 -3.20
N ASP A 162 -11.19 10.07 -2.77
CA ASP A 162 -9.98 9.42 -2.28
C ASP A 162 -9.06 8.98 -3.42
N MET A 163 -7.78 8.90 -3.09
CA MET A 163 -6.75 8.32 -3.96
C MET A 163 -6.30 6.96 -3.42
N LEU A 164 -5.91 6.02 -4.28
CA LEU A 164 -5.27 4.76 -3.90
C LEU A 164 -3.77 4.86 -4.20
N ALA A 165 -2.92 4.64 -3.20
CA ALA A 165 -1.48 4.71 -3.37
C ALA A 165 -0.96 3.51 -4.17
N THR A 166 -0.19 3.81 -5.21
CA THR A 166 0.70 2.86 -5.89
C THR A 166 2.00 2.73 -5.08
N SER A 167 2.56 3.86 -4.64
CA SER A 167 3.70 3.88 -3.73
C SER A 167 3.73 5.11 -2.83
N VAL A 168 4.29 4.94 -1.62
CA VAL A 168 4.60 6.00 -0.66
C VAL A 168 6.08 5.89 -0.31
N GLU A 169 6.78 7.02 -0.43
CA GLU A 169 8.20 7.13 -0.09
C GLU A 169 8.37 8.17 1.02
N VAL A 170 8.87 7.75 2.18
CA VAL A 170 9.28 8.66 3.26
C VAL A 170 10.65 9.24 2.91
N LEU A 171 10.68 10.54 2.70
CA LEU A 171 11.86 11.26 2.26
C LEU A 171 12.79 11.56 3.43
N LEU A 172 14.09 11.57 3.16
CA LEU A 172 15.06 12.09 4.10
C LEU A 172 14.75 13.57 4.39
N PRO A 173 14.77 14.00 5.67
CA PRO A 173 14.58 15.40 5.99
C PRO A 173 15.61 16.24 5.20
N PRO A 174 15.19 17.32 4.51
CA PRO A 174 16.10 18.16 3.73
C PRO A 174 17.17 18.88 4.56
N TRP A 175 17.16 18.73 5.89
CA TRP A 175 18.04 19.40 6.84
C TRP A 175 18.61 18.40 7.85
N LYS A 176 19.77 17.82 7.54
CA LYS A 176 20.73 17.28 8.52
C LYS A 176 22.15 17.60 8.06
#